data_AF-A0A3L7SKT8-F1
#
_entry.id   AF-A0A3L7SKT8-F1
#
_cell.length_a   1.000
_cell.length_b   1.000
_cell.length_c   1.000
_cell.angle_alpha   90.00
_cell.angle_beta   90.00
_cell.angle_gamma   90.00
#
_symmetry.space_group_name_H-M   'P 1'
#
loop_
_entity.id
_entity.type
_entity.pdbx_description
1 polymer ?
#
loop_
_entity_poly.entity_id
_entity_poly.type
_entity_poly.pdbx_seq_one_letter_code
_entity_poly.pdbx_strand_id
1 'polypeptide(L)'
;GYLSFIDEDDVQQSSAWLRRQLRRFASLKQAESQLIALRNWMGDRPQWQQAGRIAFVVALPLVAMAGIGAEHQLDVYGERRTEGRHQLAAIDPARARELLAPVTPHRDIDKFFAVDMGTFLASDLIAHRRTSFRQGENVIAQCSLIPPHEDMVIECKIRDTENRVVNKRVEIATREMFRVNLRFPITDDMRPGDYMLHIETAGRHVLKKKFTVLPKFGTVASR
;
A
#
# COMPACT_ATOMS: atom_id res chain seq x y z
N GLY A 1 -29.10 6.74 -8.10
CA GLY A 1 -28.53 6.53 -9.45
C GLY A 1 -27.03 6.50 -9.33
N TYR A 2 -26.41 5.33 -9.52
CA TYR A 2 -24.97 5.11 -9.30
C TYR A 2 -24.08 5.55 -10.49
N LEU A 3 -24.66 6.03 -11.59
CA LEU A 3 -23.93 6.47 -12.79
C LEU A 3 -23.45 7.93 -12.73
N SER A 4 -23.77 8.68 -11.67
CA SER A 4 -23.37 10.11 -11.54
C SER A 4 -21.91 10.33 -11.14
N PHE A 5 -21.15 9.26 -10.91
CA PHE A 5 -19.74 9.33 -10.50
C PHE A 5 -18.77 8.89 -11.60
N ILE A 6 -19.26 8.60 -12.80
CA ILE A 6 -18.39 8.27 -13.93
C ILE A 6 -18.04 9.59 -14.61
N ASP A 7 -16.83 10.09 -14.34
CA ASP A 7 -16.30 11.27 -15.02
C ASP A 7 -15.72 10.89 -16.39
N GLU A 8 -15.52 11.87 -17.26
CA GLU A 8 -14.95 11.67 -18.59
C GLU A 8 -13.55 11.04 -18.51
N ASP A 9 -12.80 11.39 -17.46
CA ASP A 9 -11.49 10.82 -17.14
C ASP A 9 -11.56 9.32 -16.81
N ASP A 10 -12.61 8.85 -16.14
CA ASP A 10 -12.77 7.43 -15.82
C ASP A 10 -13.06 6.61 -17.08
N VAL A 11 -13.85 7.16 -18.00
CA VAL A 11 -14.11 6.52 -19.31
C VAL A 11 -12.83 6.44 -20.13
N GLN A 12 -12.02 7.51 -20.12
CA GLN A 12 -10.74 7.53 -20.82
C GLN A 12 -9.74 6.54 -20.21
N GLN A 13 -9.61 6.48 -18.88
CA GLN A 13 -8.72 5.55 -18.19
C GLN A 13 -9.15 4.10 -18.36
N SER A 14 -10.45 3.81 -18.22
CA SER A 14 -11.02 2.49 -18.45
C SER A 14 -10.77 2.03 -19.89
N SER A 15 -11.01 2.90 -20.88
CA SER A 15 -10.75 2.59 -22.29
C SER A 15 -9.26 2.40 -22.59
N ALA A 16 -8.38 3.13 -21.91
CA ALA A 16 -6.93 3.01 -22.06
C ALA A 16 -6.41 1.70 -21.42
N TRP A 17 -6.93 1.34 -20.24
CA TRP A 17 -6.62 0.09 -19.56
C TRP A 17 -7.11 -1.12 -20.38
N LEU A 18 -8.35 -1.06 -20.88
CA LEU A 18 -8.91 -2.10 -21.75
C LEU A 18 -8.07 -2.25 -23.03
N ARG A 19 -7.69 -1.13 -23.66
CA ARG A 19 -6.78 -1.14 -24.83
C ARG A 19 -5.41 -1.76 -24.50
N ARG A 20 -4.86 -1.56 -23.31
CA ARG A 20 -3.59 -2.19 -22.89
C ARG A 20 -3.75 -3.68 -22.62
N GLN A 21 -4.86 -4.11 -22.02
CA GLN A 21 -5.14 -5.53 -21.79
C GLN A 21 -5.43 -6.27 -23.09
N LEU A 22 -6.23 -5.70 -24.00
CA LEU A 22 -6.46 -6.23 -25.34
C LEU A 22 -5.15 -6.35 -26.13
N ARG A 23 -4.18 -5.45 -25.93
CA ARG A 23 -2.85 -5.56 -26.56
C ARG A 23 -2.01 -6.74 -26.06
N ARG A 24 -2.26 -7.26 -24.86
CA ARG A 24 -1.54 -8.43 -24.29
C ARG A 24 -2.00 -9.75 -24.91
N PHE A 25 -3.22 -9.81 -25.43
CA PHE A 25 -3.75 -10.98 -26.12
C PHE A 25 -3.59 -10.82 -27.63
N ALA A 26 -2.52 -11.40 -28.20
CA ALA A 26 -2.21 -11.30 -29.62
C ALA A 26 -3.34 -11.83 -30.55
N SER A 27 -4.12 -12.81 -30.07
CA SER A 27 -5.30 -13.33 -30.77
C SER A 27 -6.45 -12.33 -30.84
N LEU A 28 -6.61 -11.47 -29.83
CA LEU A 28 -7.63 -10.41 -29.81
C LEU A 28 -7.29 -9.26 -30.75
N LYS A 29 -6.00 -8.96 -30.99
CA LYS A 29 -5.59 -7.98 -32.02
C LYS A 29 -5.95 -8.44 -33.44
N GLN A 30 -5.86 -9.75 -33.70
CA GLN A 30 -6.22 -10.33 -34.99
C GLN A 30 -7.74 -10.35 -35.18
N ALA A 31 -8.49 -10.59 -34.11
CA ALA A 31 -9.95 -10.44 -34.11
C ALA A 31 -10.38 -8.97 -34.24
N GLU A 32 -9.69 -8.03 -33.58
CA GLU A 32 -9.96 -6.60 -33.65
C GLU A 32 -9.70 -6.05 -35.07
N SER A 33 -8.60 -6.43 -35.72
CA SER A 33 -8.31 -6.01 -37.09
C SER A 33 -9.28 -6.62 -38.10
N GLN A 34 -9.71 -7.88 -37.89
CA GLN A 34 -10.78 -8.51 -38.68
C GLN A 34 -12.12 -7.79 -38.48
N LEU A 35 -12.48 -7.42 -37.25
CA LEU A 35 -13.71 -6.67 -36.96
C LEU A 35 -13.69 -5.25 -37.53
N ILE A 36 -12.55 -4.56 -37.48
CA ILE A 36 -12.39 -3.23 -38.10
C ILE A 36 -12.47 -3.32 -39.62
N ALA A 37 -11.82 -4.33 -40.24
CA ALA A 37 -11.90 -4.57 -41.67
C ALA A 37 -13.33 -4.90 -42.11
N LEU A 38 -14.04 -5.74 -41.34
CA LEU A 38 -15.44 -6.08 -41.56
C LEU A 38 -16.36 -4.86 -41.39
N ARG A 39 -16.09 -4.01 -40.38
CA ARG A 39 -16.82 -2.76 -40.14
C ARG A 39 -16.61 -1.76 -41.26
N ASN A 40 -15.39 -1.59 -41.75
CA ASN A 40 -15.09 -0.66 -42.85
C ASN A 40 -15.67 -1.18 -44.17
N TRP A 41 -15.64 -2.49 -44.41
CA TRP A 41 -16.29 -3.11 -45.57
C TRP A 41 -17.82 -2.97 -45.55
N MET A 42 -18.46 -3.04 -44.38
CA MET A 42 -19.90 -2.80 -44.22
C MET A 42 -20.28 -1.30 -44.18
N GLY A 43 -19.39 -0.45 -43.66
CA GLY A 43 -19.67 0.96 -43.33
C GLY A 43 -19.87 1.89 -44.53
N ASP A 44 -19.27 1.56 -45.67
CA ASP A 44 -19.34 2.37 -46.90
C ASP A 44 -20.61 2.12 -47.73
N ARG A 45 -21.47 1.16 -47.32
CA ARG A 45 -22.73 0.89 -48.02
C ARG A 45 -23.90 1.61 -47.33
N PRO A 46 -24.57 2.56 -47.99
CA PRO A 46 -25.64 3.37 -47.36
C PRO A 46 -26.81 2.52 -46.84
N GLN A 47 -27.06 1.36 -47.45
CA GLN A 47 -28.07 0.39 -47.02
C GLN A 47 -27.76 -0.26 -45.66
N TRP A 48 -26.47 -0.46 -45.37
CA TRP A 48 -26.00 -1.07 -44.11
C TRP A 48 -25.95 -0.08 -42.96
N GLN A 49 -25.81 1.23 -43.25
CA GLN A 49 -25.87 2.27 -42.23
C GLN A 49 -27.27 2.37 -41.60
N GLN A 50 -28.34 2.22 -42.41
CA GLN A 50 -29.70 2.19 -41.89
C GLN A 50 -29.96 0.92 -41.05
N ALA A 51 -29.54 -0.24 -41.55
CA ALA A 51 -29.65 -1.51 -40.82
C ALA A 51 -28.85 -1.48 -39.50
N GLY A 52 -27.65 -0.91 -39.50
CA GLY A 52 -26.81 -0.75 -38.31
C GLY A 52 -27.42 0.19 -37.27
N ARG A 53 -28.06 1.28 -37.70
CA ARG A 53 -28.79 2.18 -36.79
C ARG A 53 -29.99 1.47 -36.14
N ILE A 54 -30.76 0.72 -36.92
CA ILE A 54 -31.89 -0.06 -36.40
C ILE A 54 -31.39 -1.13 -35.42
N ALA A 55 -30.34 -1.87 -35.80
CA ALA A 55 -29.72 -2.87 -34.94
C ALA A 55 -29.22 -2.28 -33.63
N PHE A 56 -28.59 -1.09 -33.65
CA PHE A 56 -28.16 -0.40 -32.45
C PHE A 56 -29.34 0.00 -31.55
N VAL A 57 -30.39 0.59 -32.14
CA VAL A 57 -31.61 0.98 -31.42
C VAL A 57 -32.31 -0.22 -30.79
N VAL A 58 -32.27 -1.40 -31.41
CA VAL A 58 -32.85 -2.64 -30.87
C VAL A 58 -31.92 -3.32 -29.86
N ALA A 59 -30.61 -3.28 -30.06
CA ALA A 59 -29.64 -3.88 -29.16
C ALA A 59 -29.61 -3.17 -27.80
N LEU A 60 -29.78 -1.84 -27.79
CA LEU A 60 -29.72 -1.04 -26.57
C LEU A 60 -30.76 -1.45 -25.50
N PRO A 61 -32.07 -1.58 -25.81
CA PRO A 61 -33.04 -2.07 -24.85
C PRO A 61 -32.84 -3.56 -24.50
N LEU A 62 -32.36 -4.39 -25.43
CA LEU A 62 -32.04 -5.79 -25.12
C LEU A 62 -30.92 -5.90 -24.09
N VAL A 63 -29.85 -5.12 -24.25
CA VAL A 63 -28.74 -5.05 -23.29
C VAL A 63 -29.23 -4.49 -21.95
N ALA A 64 -30.06 -3.45 -21.96
CA ALA A 64 -30.63 -2.89 -20.74
C ALA A 64 -31.51 -3.93 -20.00
N MET A 65 -32.40 -4.63 -20.70
CA MET A 65 -33.22 -5.70 -20.12
C MET A 65 -32.39 -6.88 -19.61
N ALA A 66 -31.35 -7.28 -20.35
CA ALA A 66 -30.42 -8.30 -19.90
C ALA A 66 -29.65 -7.88 -18.65
N GLY A 67 -29.23 -6.61 -18.56
CA GLY A 67 -28.59 -6.03 -17.38
C GLY A 67 -29.52 -6.05 -16.17
N ILE A 68 -30.77 -5.63 -16.35
CA ILE A 68 -31.80 -5.67 -15.29
C ILE A 68 -32.05 -7.12 -14.84
N GLY A 69 -32.18 -8.05 -15.78
CA GLY A 69 -32.36 -9.47 -15.49
C GLY A 69 -31.17 -10.09 -14.74
N ALA A 70 -29.95 -9.73 -15.13
CA ALA A 70 -28.73 -10.16 -14.45
C ALA A 70 -28.64 -9.58 -13.04
N GLU A 71 -28.95 -8.29 -12.85
CA GLU A 71 -29.01 -7.67 -11.53
C GLU A 71 -30.06 -8.33 -10.64
N HIS A 72 -31.21 -8.70 -11.20
CA HIS A 72 -32.25 -9.46 -10.50
C HIS A 72 -31.78 -10.84 -10.05
N GLN A 73 -30.98 -11.55 -10.86
CA GLN A 73 -30.43 -12.85 -10.47
C GLN A 73 -29.29 -12.74 -9.46
N LEU A 74 -28.55 -11.63 -9.48
CA LEU A 74 -27.42 -11.35 -8.60
C LEU A 74 -27.82 -10.59 -7.32
N ASP A 75 -29.11 -10.59 -6.95
CA ASP A 75 -29.60 -9.95 -5.73
C ASP A 75 -29.11 -10.70 -4.47
N VAL A 76 -27.85 -10.42 -4.09
CA VAL A 76 -27.15 -11.02 -2.93
C VAL A 76 -27.90 -10.77 -1.62
N TYR A 77 -28.60 -9.64 -1.51
CA TYR A 77 -29.33 -9.24 -0.32
C TYR A 77 -30.80 -9.68 -0.32
N GLY A 78 -31.26 -10.25 -1.43
CA GLY A 78 -32.62 -10.75 -1.61
C GLY A 78 -33.67 -9.67 -1.42
N GLU A 79 -33.37 -8.41 -1.76
CA GLU A 79 -34.29 -7.29 -1.57
C GLU A 79 -35.58 -7.41 -2.38
N ARG A 80 -35.51 -8.07 -3.54
CA ARG A 80 -36.61 -8.13 -4.53
C ARG A 80 -37.36 -9.47 -4.51
N ARG A 81 -37.17 -10.29 -3.48
CA ARG A 81 -37.88 -11.58 -3.31
C ARG A 81 -39.32 -11.34 -2.85
N THR A 82 -40.23 -12.20 -3.30
CA THR A 82 -41.66 -12.18 -2.88
C THR A 82 -41.84 -12.46 -1.39
N GLU A 83 -40.89 -13.16 -0.77
CA GLU A 83 -40.87 -13.48 0.66
C GLU A 83 -40.28 -12.35 1.52
N GLY A 84 -39.75 -11.28 0.90
CA GLY A 84 -39.06 -10.18 1.56
C GLY A 84 -37.54 -10.36 1.63
N ARG A 85 -36.86 -9.35 2.22
CA ARG A 85 -35.40 -9.36 2.44
C ARG A 85 -34.96 -10.60 3.21
N HIS A 86 -33.78 -11.11 2.90
CA HIS A 86 -33.18 -12.20 3.67
C HIS A 86 -33.21 -11.87 5.17
N GLN A 87 -33.88 -12.70 5.96
CA GLN A 87 -33.82 -12.60 7.40
C GLN A 87 -32.41 -13.00 7.83
N LEU A 88 -31.77 -12.14 8.62
CA LEU A 88 -30.47 -12.44 9.20
C LEU A 88 -30.64 -13.67 10.09
N ALA A 89 -29.88 -14.73 9.80
CA ALA A 89 -29.81 -15.87 10.68
C ALA A 89 -29.26 -15.40 12.03
N ALA A 90 -29.92 -15.80 13.12
CA ALA A 90 -29.40 -15.55 14.45
C ALA A 90 -28.01 -16.18 14.57
N ILE A 91 -27.01 -15.37 14.87
CA ILE A 91 -25.65 -15.85 15.11
C ILE A 91 -25.62 -16.62 16.41
N ASP A 92 -24.83 -17.70 16.47
CA ASP A 92 -24.58 -18.42 17.71
C ASP A 92 -24.03 -17.47 18.78
N PRO A 93 -24.66 -17.39 19.98
CA PRO A 93 -24.19 -16.57 21.08
C PRO A 93 -22.71 -16.78 21.45
N ALA A 94 -22.15 -17.97 21.25
CA ALA A 94 -20.73 -18.21 21.48
C ALA A 94 -19.86 -17.48 20.45
N ARG A 95 -20.24 -17.52 19.17
CA ARG A 95 -19.56 -16.80 18.11
C ARG A 95 -19.72 -15.28 18.23
N ALA A 96 -20.90 -14.80 18.64
CA ALA A 96 -21.10 -13.37 18.93
C ALA A 96 -20.16 -12.88 20.03
N ARG A 97 -19.99 -13.65 21.11
CA ARG A 97 -19.05 -13.32 22.19
C ARG A 97 -17.60 -13.25 21.72
N GLU A 98 -17.20 -14.14 20.81
CA GLU A 98 -15.86 -14.11 20.22
C GLU A 98 -15.65 -12.87 19.34
N LEU A 99 -16.63 -12.51 18.50
CA LEU A 99 -16.55 -11.33 17.64
C LEU A 99 -16.58 -10.01 18.43
N LEU A 100 -17.25 -10.00 19.58
CA LEU A 100 -17.31 -8.88 20.50
C LEU A 100 -16.17 -8.90 21.53
N ALA A 101 -15.32 -9.93 21.53
CA ALA A 101 -14.20 -10.00 22.45
C ALA A 101 -13.23 -8.85 22.17
N PRO A 102 -12.61 -8.27 23.21
CA PRO A 102 -11.59 -7.26 23.02
C PRO A 102 -10.45 -7.83 22.17
N VAL A 103 -10.03 -7.06 21.17
CA VAL A 103 -8.91 -7.44 20.29
C VAL A 103 -7.65 -7.63 21.14
N THR A 104 -7.04 -8.81 21.05
CA THR A 104 -5.76 -9.07 21.70
C THR A 104 -4.73 -8.07 21.18
N PRO A 105 -4.03 -7.31 22.04
CA PRO A 105 -3.05 -6.34 21.58
C PRO A 105 -1.95 -7.05 20.78
N HIS A 106 -1.67 -6.53 19.59
CA HIS A 106 -0.56 -7.00 18.77
C HIS A 106 0.75 -6.87 19.54
N ARG A 107 1.68 -7.81 19.31
CA ARG A 107 3.02 -7.72 19.91
C ARG A 107 3.69 -6.46 19.39
N ASP A 108 4.49 -5.81 20.23
CA ASP A 108 5.12 -4.54 19.82
C ASP A 108 6.02 -4.70 18.60
N ILE A 109 6.66 -5.87 18.43
CA ILE A 109 7.49 -6.17 17.25
C ILE A 109 6.68 -6.19 15.95
N ASP A 110 5.42 -6.63 16.01
CA ASP A 110 4.55 -6.73 14.82
C ASP A 110 4.03 -5.35 14.38
N LYS A 111 4.20 -4.32 15.22
CA LYS A 111 3.86 -2.93 14.91
C LYS A 111 4.95 -2.22 14.09
N PHE A 112 6.16 -2.79 14.00
CA PHE A 112 7.26 -2.23 13.21
C PHE A 112 7.37 -2.96 11.86
N PHE A 113 7.19 -2.22 10.77
CA PHE A 113 7.40 -2.74 9.42
C PHE A 113 8.89 -2.87 9.09
N ALA A 114 9.64 -1.80 9.34
CA ALA A 114 11.05 -1.72 9.02
C ALA A 114 11.74 -0.66 9.87
N VAL A 115 13.04 -0.83 10.09
CA VAL A 115 13.89 0.20 10.69
C VAL A 115 15.07 0.41 9.79
N ASP A 116 15.21 1.63 9.26
CA ASP A 116 16.27 2.00 8.35
C ASP A 116 17.19 3.08 8.93
N MET A 117 18.44 3.08 8.45
CA MET A 117 19.46 4.04 8.89
C MET A 117 20.06 4.71 7.68
N GLY A 118 20.28 6.02 7.79
CA GLY A 118 20.82 6.83 6.70
C GLY A 118 21.29 8.20 7.18
N THR A 119 21.58 9.09 6.24
CA THR A 119 22.13 10.43 6.55
C THR A 119 21.24 11.58 6.15
N PHE A 120 20.43 11.42 5.11
CA PHE A 120 19.53 12.46 4.65
C PHE A 120 18.17 11.87 4.27
N LEU A 121 17.15 12.71 4.42
CA LEU A 121 15.78 12.43 4.07
C LEU A 121 15.43 13.16 2.78
N ALA A 122 14.67 12.51 1.91
CA ALA A 122 14.00 13.14 0.78
C ALA A 122 12.51 12.81 0.90
N SER A 123 11.65 13.83 0.97
CA SER A 123 10.21 13.65 1.19
C SER A 123 9.89 12.73 2.36
N ASP A 124 10.58 12.95 3.49
CA ASP A 124 10.44 12.16 4.72
C ASP A 124 10.87 10.68 4.62
N LEU A 125 11.51 10.27 3.53
CA LEU A 125 12.08 8.92 3.36
C LEU A 125 13.61 8.96 3.39
N ILE A 126 14.22 7.94 3.98
CA ILE A 126 15.68 7.76 3.88
C ILE A 126 16.05 7.47 2.42
N ALA A 127 16.70 8.44 1.78
CA ALA A 127 17.17 8.30 0.40
C ALA A 127 18.59 7.69 0.33
N HIS A 128 19.41 7.90 1.36
CA HIS A 128 20.75 7.33 1.43
C HIS A 128 20.88 6.40 2.64
N ARG A 129 20.45 5.17 2.42
CA ARG A 129 20.52 4.09 3.40
C ARG A 129 21.95 3.56 3.48
N ARG A 130 22.52 3.54 4.69
CA ARG A 130 23.85 2.97 4.93
C ARG A 130 24.02 2.53 6.38
N THR A 131 25.04 1.73 6.63
CA THR A 131 25.39 1.21 7.95
C THR A 131 26.75 1.70 8.43
N SER A 132 27.42 2.57 7.68
CA SER A 132 28.72 3.11 8.04
C SER A 132 28.65 4.64 8.04
N PHE A 133 29.10 5.25 9.13
CA PHE A 133 28.99 6.69 9.36
C PHE A 133 30.32 7.22 9.88
N ARG A 134 30.73 8.41 9.46
CA ARG A 134 31.93 9.07 9.97
C ARG A 134 31.59 9.93 11.17
N GLN A 135 32.56 10.12 12.05
CA GLN A 135 32.49 11.16 13.08
C GLN A 135 32.21 12.53 12.47
N GLY A 136 31.32 13.29 13.09
CA GLY A 136 30.80 14.57 12.60
C GLY A 136 29.55 14.46 11.74
N GLU A 137 29.12 13.26 11.34
CA GLU A 137 27.88 13.08 10.58
C GLU A 137 26.67 12.85 11.50
N ASN A 138 25.46 12.95 10.92
CA ASN A 138 24.22 12.59 11.59
C ASN A 138 23.70 11.24 11.08
N VAL A 139 23.44 10.32 12.01
CA VAL A 139 22.67 9.11 11.74
C VAL A 139 21.19 9.43 11.90
N ILE A 140 20.39 9.11 10.89
CA ILE A 140 18.94 9.15 10.94
C ILE A 140 18.45 7.72 11.02
N ALA A 141 17.79 7.36 12.12
CA ALA A 141 17.07 6.12 12.28
C ALA A 141 15.59 6.35 11.98
N GLN A 142 15.10 5.76 10.90
CA GLN A 142 13.70 5.81 10.50
C GLN A 142 13.01 4.51 10.90
N CYS A 143 12.05 4.59 11.81
CA CYS A 143 11.15 3.50 12.16
C CYS A 143 9.88 3.63 11.31
N SER A 144 9.61 2.64 10.46
CA SER A 144 8.34 2.52 9.74
C SER A 144 7.40 1.60 10.52
N LEU A 145 6.16 2.05 10.73
CA LEU A 145 5.15 1.37 11.55
C LEU A 145 4.03 0.80 10.67
N ILE A 146 3.40 -0.28 11.14
CA ILE A 146 2.25 -0.93 10.48
C ILE A 146 0.96 -0.45 11.16
N PRO A 147 0.01 0.15 10.43
CA PRO A 147 -1.32 0.45 10.94
C PRO A 147 -2.18 -0.81 11.06
N PRO A 148 -3.08 -0.90 12.05
CA PRO A 148 -3.28 0.05 13.14
C PRO A 148 -2.26 -0.17 14.28
N HIS A 149 -1.64 0.91 14.76
CA HIS A 149 -0.88 0.92 16.01
C HIS A 149 -1.43 1.98 16.96
N GLU A 150 -1.27 1.76 18.26
CA GLU A 150 -1.64 2.72 19.29
C GLU A 150 -0.65 3.89 19.37
N ASP A 151 -1.00 4.92 20.14
CA ASP A 151 -0.05 5.99 20.49
C ASP A 151 1.04 5.37 21.37
N MET A 152 2.29 5.45 20.92
CA MET A 152 3.39 4.75 21.56
C MET A 152 4.67 5.58 21.65
N VAL A 153 5.47 5.30 22.67
CA VAL A 153 6.78 5.92 22.86
C VAL A 153 7.84 5.01 22.25
N ILE A 154 8.56 5.52 21.25
CA ILE A 154 9.68 4.85 20.61
C ILE A 154 10.97 5.42 21.18
N GLU A 155 11.70 4.58 21.89
CA GLU A 155 13.01 4.90 22.43
C GLU A 155 14.09 4.21 21.60
N CYS A 156 15.09 4.98 21.19
CA CYS A 156 16.17 4.50 20.38
C CYS A 156 17.51 4.84 21.06
N LYS A 157 18.30 3.80 21.36
CA LYS A 157 19.56 3.87 22.09
C LYS A 157 20.69 3.40 21.21
N ILE A 158 21.77 4.16 21.14
CA ILE A 158 23.03 3.69 20.58
C ILE A 158 23.85 3.07 21.70
N ARG A 159 24.27 1.83 21.51
CA ARG A 159 25.15 1.10 22.42
C ARG A 159 26.48 0.76 21.75
N ASP A 160 27.55 0.82 22.53
CA ASP A 160 28.88 0.38 22.09
C ASP A 160 29.04 -1.15 22.19
N THR A 161 30.22 -1.65 21.85
CA THR A 161 30.60 -3.07 21.96
C THR A 161 30.58 -3.60 23.40
N GLU A 162 30.74 -2.73 24.39
CA GLU A 162 30.66 -3.04 25.82
C GLU A 162 29.22 -2.91 26.35
N ASN A 163 28.23 -2.74 25.46
CA ASN A 163 26.81 -2.59 25.77
C ASN A 163 26.48 -1.36 26.64
N ARG A 164 27.35 -0.35 26.67
CA ARG A 164 27.11 0.94 27.33
C ARG A 164 26.26 1.82 26.42
N VAL A 165 25.33 2.57 27.01
CA VAL A 165 24.50 3.52 26.27
C VAL A 165 25.29 4.79 26.02
N VAL A 166 25.58 5.07 24.76
CA VAL A 166 26.34 6.25 24.31
C VAL A 166 25.41 7.41 24.02
N ASN A 167 24.27 7.13 23.40
CA ASN A 167 23.27 8.14 23.06
C ASN A 167 21.86 7.55 23.16
N LYS A 168 20.88 8.38 23.50
CA LYS A 168 19.47 8.02 23.66
C LYS A 168 18.59 9.12 23.08
N ARG A 169 17.61 8.71 22.27
CA ARG A 169 16.52 9.57 21.76
C ARG A 169 15.19 8.90 22.00
N VAL A 170 14.16 9.72 22.22
CA VAL A 170 12.80 9.28 22.48
C VAL A 170 11.87 10.12 21.62
N GLU A 171 10.94 9.49 20.95
CA GLU A 171 9.89 10.13 20.15
C GLU A 171 8.55 9.47 20.43
N ILE A 172 7.47 10.23 20.27
CA ILE A 172 6.10 9.73 20.44
C ILE A 172 5.50 9.52 19.04
N ALA A 173 5.15 8.28 18.73
CA ALA A 173 4.40 7.94 17.52
C ALA A 173 2.90 7.99 17.84
N THR A 174 2.18 8.90 17.20
CA THR A 174 0.71 8.92 17.28
C THR A 174 0.11 7.91 16.30
N ARG A 175 -1.14 7.49 16.51
CA ARG A 175 -1.85 6.47 15.68
C ARG A 175 -1.81 6.72 14.16
N GLU A 176 -1.71 7.98 13.76
CA GLU A 176 -1.69 8.41 12.34
C GLU A 176 -0.27 8.42 11.74
N MET A 177 0.77 8.29 12.57
CA MET A 177 2.16 8.38 12.14
C MET A 177 2.68 7.03 11.66
N PHE A 178 2.82 6.88 10.35
CA PHE A 178 3.42 5.68 9.76
C PHE A 178 4.94 5.61 9.90
N ARG A 179 5.59 6.72 10.29
CA ARG A 179 7.04 6.84 10.34
C ARG A 179 7.48 7.74 11.49
N VAL A 180 8.60 7.38 12.10
CA VAL A 180 9.29 8.20 13.12
C VAL A 180 10.76 8.28 12.76
N ASN A 181 11.28 9.51 12.69
CA ASN A 181 12.66 9.78 12.30
C ASN A 181 13.46 10.32 13.51
N LEU A 182 14.35 9.50 14.06
CA LEU A 182 15.23 9.89 15.17
C LEU A 182 16.62 10.25 14.64
N ARG A 183 17.14 11.42 15.05
CA ARG A 183 18.45 11.92 14.61
C ARG A 183 19.48 11.82 15.73
N PHE A 184 20.63 11.23 15.40
CA PHE A 184 21.77 11.03 16.28
C PHE A 184 23.02 11.68 15.69
N PRO A 185 23.56 12.74 16.31
CA PRO A 185 24.87 13.23 15.94
C PRO A 185 25.95 12.23 16.37
N ILE A 186 26.81 11.83 15.43
CA ILE A 186 28.01 11.05 15.72
C ILE A 186 29.10 12.03 16.13
N THR A 187 29.22 12.25 17.43
CA THR A 187 30.20 13.18 17.99
C THR A 187 31.61 12.60 17.95
N ASP A 188 32.62 13.44 18.16
CA ASP A 188 34.02 13.03 18.21
C ASP A 188 34.31 12.10 19.43
N ASP A 189 33.43 12.10 20.44
CA ASP A 189 33.49 11.20 21.61
C ASP A 189 33.13 9.74 21.27
N MET A 190 32.40 9.52 20.18
CA MET A 190 32.08 8.17 19.69
C MET A 190 33.32 7.60 19.01
N ARG A 191 34.05 6.72 19.70
CA ARG A 191 35.24 6.05 19.16
C ARG A 191 34.90 5.29 17.88
N PRO A 192 35.76 5.29 16.84
CA PRO A 192 35.56 4.45 15.67
C PRO A 192 35.45 2.97 16.05
N GLY A 193 34.49 2.26 15.47
CA GLY A 193 34.19 0.87 15.83
C GLY A 193 32.74 0.49 15.55
N ASP A 194 32.34 -0.68 16.05
CA ASP A 194 30.99 -1.21 15.86
C ASP A 194 30.03 -0.75 16.96
N TYR A 195 28.81 -0.42 16.57
CA TYR A 195 27.74 0.04 17.44
C TYR A 195 26.43 -0.69 17.12
N MET A 196 25.57 -0.70 18.12
CA MET A 196 24.24 -1.29 18.06
C MET A 196 23.19 -0.20 18.29
N LEU A 197 22.28 -0.03 17.34
CA LEU A 197 21.06 0.73 17.53
C LEU A 197 20.00 -0.18 18.14
N HIS A 198 19.58 0.09 19.38
CA HIS A 198 18.54 -0.63 20.11
C HIS A 198 17.26 0.18 20.10
N ILE A 199 16.16 -0.46 19.73
CA ILE A 199 14.84 0.15 19.66
C ILE A 199 13.97 -0.51 20.70
N GLU A 200 13.40 0.31 21.56
CA GLU A 200 12.60 -0.07 22.70
C GLU A 200 11.26 0.65 22.65
N THR A 201 10.20 -0.04 23.06
CA THR A 201 8.85 0.52 23.21
C THR A 201 8.33 0.13 24.58
N ALA A 202 7.88 1.12 25.36
CA ALA A 202 7.47 0.91 26.76
C ALA A 202 8.51 0.13 27.59
N GLY A 203 9.81 0.42 27.39
CA GLY A 203 10.92 -0.24 28.07
C GLY A 203 11.22 -1.68 27.63
N ARG A 204 10.48 -2.21 26.64
CA ARG A 204 10.71 -3.54 26.07
C ARG A 204 11.53 -3.42 24.79
N HIS A 205 12.59 -4.22 24.70
CA HIS A 205 13.42 -4.30 23.50
C HIS A 205 12.65 -4.95 22.35
N VAL A 206 12.55 -4.23 21.23
CA VAL A 206 11.83 -4.66 20.04
C VAL A 206 12.79 -5.13 18.96
N LEU A 207 13.72 -4.25 18.54
CA LEU A 207 14.61 -4.48 17.40
C LEU A 207 16.02 -3.95 17.68
N LYS A 208 17.01 -4.55 16.99
CA LYS A 208 18.41 -4.11 17.03
C LYS A 208 19.00 -4.03 15.63
N LYS A 209 19.82 -3.01 15.36
CA LYS A 209 20.51 -2.84 14.07
C LYS A 209 21.99 -2.48 14.27
N LYS A 210 22.87 -3.18 13.56
CA LYS A 210 24.33 -2.93 13.58
C LYS A 210 24.70 -1.78 12.66
N PHE A 211 25.62 -0.93 13.11
CA PHE A 211 26.28 0.05 12.27
C PHE A 211 27.72 0.29 12.74
N THR A 212 28.55 0.86 11.89
CA THR A 212 29.97 1.11 12.17
C THR A 212 30.26 2.60 12.10
N VAL A 213 31.00 3.11 13.09
CA VAL A 213 31.53 4.46 13.11
C VAL A 213 32.96 4.45 12.58
N LEU A 214 33.21 5.29 11.58
CA LEU A 214 34.48 5.51 10.93
C LEU A 214 35.14 6.78 11.48
N PRO A 215 36.49 6.86 11.49
CA PRO A 215 37.18 8.07 11.87
C PRO A 215 36.81 9.26 10.98
N LYS A 216 36.86 10.45 11.55
CA LYS A 216 36.57 11.73 10.87
C LYS A 216 37.40 11.95 9.61
N PHE A 217 38.70 11.65 9.70
CA PHE A 217 39.66 11.75 8.61
C PHE A 217 40.08 10.34 8.21
N GLY A 218 39.85 9.97 6.95
CA GLY A 218 40.16 8.62 6.47
C GLY A 218 41.60 8.50 6.01
N THR A 219 42.37 7.60 6.62
CA THR A 219 43.32 6.78 5.85
C THR A 219 42.50 5.69 5.19
N VAL A 220 42.21 5.86 3.90
CA VAL A 220 41.67 4.79 3.07
C VAL A 220 42.79 3.76 2.93
N ALA A 221 42.77 2.70 3.73
CA ALA A 221 43.54 1.51 3.41
C ALA A 221 42.81 0.82 2.25
N SER A 222 43.33 1.04 1.04
CA SER A 222 42.95 0.29 -0.16
C SER A 222 43.11 -1.21 0.12
N ARG A 223 42.04 -1.98 -0.03
CA ARG A 223 42.08 -3.42 -0.25
C ARG A 223 41.19 -3.73 -1.43
#